data_AF-A0A6L3ETZ7-F1
#
_entry.id   AF-A0A6L3ETZ7-F1
#
_cell.length_a   1.000
_cell.length_b   1.000
_cell.length_c   1.000
_cell.angle_alpha   90.00
_cell.angle_beta   90.00
_cell.angle_gamma   90.00
#
_symmetry.space_group_name_H-M   'P 1'
#
loop_
_entity.id
_entity.type
_entity.pdbx_description
1 polymer ?
#
loop_
_entity_poly.entity_id
_entity_poly.type
_entity_poly.pdbx_seq_one_letter_code
_entity_poly.pdbx_strand_id
1 'polypeptide(L)'
;KINGNGPNALDFHIAFYIGQLAQQDPNAYFHIISRDAGFDPLIKHLKEKKIFAQREKEFAEIPLLRVSNTTSADEKIEAIVKSLAARGHSRPRKVKTLSNTINALFLKKLEEGELSAIIEQMKKRKMIVVENENVSYRPPISQP
;
A
#
# COMPACT_ATOMS: atom_id res chain seq x y z
N LYS A 1 8.24 23.87 -11.98
CA LYS A 1 9.61 23.80 -12.52
C LYS A 1 10.54 24.34 -11.45
N ILE A 2 11.42 23.52 -10.87
CA ILE A 2 12.28 23.90 -9.73
C ILE A 2 13.50 24.63 -10.30
N ASN A 3 13.85 25.81 -9.76
CA ASN A 3 15.00 26.60 -10.21
C ASN A 3 15.94 26.83 -9.02
N GLY A 4 16.98 26.01 -8.91
CA GLY A 4 17.99 26.08 -7.85
C GLY A 4 18.54 24.70 -7.46
N ASN A 5 19.83 24.45 -7.69
CA ASN A 5 20.53 23.23 -7.28
C ASN A 5 21.21 23.46 -5.92
N GLY A 6 20.45 23.25 -4.85
CA GLY A 6 20.98 23.16 -3.48
C GLY A 6 20.71 21.77 -2.92
N PRO A 7 21.59 21.20 -2.08
CA PRO A 7 21.45 19.83 -1.56
C PRO A 7 20.11 19.56 -0.87
N ASN A 8 19.46 20.59 -0.29
CA ASN A 8 18.17 20.50 0.40
C ASN A 8 17.06 21.31 -0.29
N ALA A 9 17.23 21.67 -1.58
CA ALA A 9 16.29 22.56 -2.26
C ALA A 9 14.87 21.99 -2.27
N LEU A 10 14.73 20.67 -2.40
CA LEU A 10 13.42 20.00 -2.43
C LEU A 10 12.66 20.14 -1.11
N ASP A 11 13.35 19.96 0.02
CA ASP A 11 12.75 19.96 1.36
C ASP A 11 12.13 21.32 1.69
N PHE A 12 12.76 22.41 1.27
CA PHE A 12 12.23 23.76 1.40
C PHE A 12 10.96 23.99 0.59
N HIS A 13 10.87 23.41 -0.61
CA HIS A 13 9.64 23.50 -1.41
C HIS A 13 8.52 22.70 -0.75
N ILE A 14 8.81 21.51 -0.22
CA ILE A 14 7.83 20.70 0.52
C ILE A 14 7.32 21.46 1.75
N ALA A 15 8.22 22.02 2.55
CA ALA A 15 7.86 22.82 3.73
C ALA A 15 6.97 24.02 3.36
N PHE A 16 7.31 24.73 2.28
CA PHE A 16 6.52 25.85 1.76
C PHE A 16 5.08 25.44 1.41
N TYR A 17 4.91 24.37 0.65
CA TYR A 17 3.58 23.90 0.25
C TYR A 17 2.76 23.37 1.43
N ILE A 18 3.38 22.63 2.36
CA ILE A 18 2.70 22.21 3.59
C ILE A 18 2.20 23.43 4.37
N GLY A 19 3.03 24.47 4.50
CA GLY A 19 2.65 25.72 5.15
C GLY A 19 1.45 26.41 4.48
N GLN A 20 1.46 26.55 3.15
CA GLN A 20 0.33 27.13 2.42
C GLN A 20 -0.96 26.32 2.60
N LEU A 21 -0.88 24.99 2.49
CA LEU A 21 -2.05 24.12 2.61
C LEU A 21 -2.58 24.09 4.05
N ALA A 22 -1.72 24.05 5.05
CA ALA A 22 -2.12 24.10 6.45
C ALA A 22 -2.80 25.43 6.83
N GLN A 23 -2.45 26.52 6.15
CA GLN A 23 -3.15 27.80 6.32
C GLN A 23 -4.57 27.76 5.73
N GLN A 24 -4.78 27.04 4.63
CA GLN A 24 -6.07 26.90 3.97
C GLN A 24 -6.99 25.88 4.66
N ASP A 25 -6.41 24.77 5.13
CA ASP A 25 -7.09 23.71 5.86
C ASP A 25 -6.34 23.39 7.18
N PRO A 26 -6.76 24.00 8.30
CA PRO A 26 -6.15 23.76 9.60
C PRO A 26 -6.28 22.31 10.13
N ASN A 27 -7.17 21.51 9.56
CA ASN A 27 -7.38 20.11 9.96
C ASN A 27 -6.63 19.12 9.05
N ALA A 28 -5.87 19.60 8.07
CA ALA A 28 -5.13 18.77 7.15
C ALA A 28 -4.09 17.89 7.88
N TYR A 29 -3.95 16.65 7.42
CA TYR A 29 -2.94 15.71 7.87
C TYR A 29 -1.99 15.39 6.71
N PHE A 30 -0.70 15.65 6.90
CA PHE A 30 0.31 15.53 5.86
C PHE A 30 1.17 14.26 6.06
N HIS A 31 1.36 13.50 4.99
CA HIS A 31 2.31 12.39 4.96
C HIS A 31 3.48 12.75 4.02
N ILE A 32 4.69 12.76 4.56
CA ILE A 32 5.92 12.93 3.78
C ILE A 32 6.51 11.54 3.56
N ILE A 33 6.63 11.12 2.30
CA ILE A 33 7.18 9.81 1.97
C ILE A 33 8.64 10.00 1.56
N SER A 34 9.54 9.65 2.48
CA SER A 34 10.97 9.78 2.27
C SER A 34 11.76 8.87 3.22
N ARG A 35 12.79 8.22 2.68
CA ARG A 35 13.77 7.49 3.49
C ARG A 35 14.73 8.44 4.21
N ASP A 36 14.81 9.70 3.78
CA ASP A 36 15.67 10.70 4.38
C ASP A 36 15.14 11.13 5.76
N ALA A 37 15.98 10.96 6.78
CA ALA A 37 15.71 11.42 8.14
C ALA A 37 15.87 12.95 8.29
N GLY A 38 16.41 13.65 7.29
CA GLY A 38 16.52 15.10 7.23
C GLY A 38 15.18 15.84 7.33
N PHE A 39 14.06 15.16 7.10
CA PHE A 39 12.70 15.69 7.29
C PHE A 39 12.20 15.64 8.75
N ASP A 40 12.84 14.87 9.64
CA ASP A 40 12.39 14.71 11.02
C ASP A 40 12.35 16.06 11.79
N PRO A 41 13.33 16.98 11.62
CA PRO A 41 13.25 18.34 12.16
C PRO A 41 12.04 19.14 11.65
N LEU A 42 11.70 19.04 10.36
CA LEU A 42 10.55 19.72 9.78
C LEU A 42 9.24 19.21 10.40
N ILE A 43 9.09 17.88 10.52
CA ILE A 43 7.89 17.27 11.10
C ILE A 43 7.71 17.66 12.56
N LYS A 44 8.81 17.68 13.33
CA LYS A 44 8.78 18.16 14.71
C LYS A 44 8.27 19.61 14.78
N HIS A 45 8.80 20.49 13.93
CA HIS A 45 8.38 21.89 13.87
C HIS A 45 6.89 22.04 13.52
N LEU A 46 6.40 21.28 12.53
CA LEU A 46 5.00 21.28 12.13
C LEU A 46 4.08 20.86 13.29
N LYS A 47 4.42 19.80 14.02
CA LYS A 47 3.65 19.32 15.18
C LYS A 47 3.59 20.34 16.31
N GLU A 48 4.68 21.05 16.59
CA GLU A 48 4.72 22.15 17.57
C GLU A 48 3.75 23.28 17.19
N LYS A 49 3.54 23.50 15.88
CA LYS A 49 2.57 24.44 15.33
C LYS A 49 1.15 23.88 15.22
N LYS A 50 0.90 22.69 15.77
CA LYS A 50 -0.37 21.93 15.66
C LYS A 50 -0.76 21.56 14.22
N ILE A 51 0.21 21.51 13.31
CA ILE A 51 0.03 20.99 11.96
C ILE A 51 0.37 19.50 12.00
N PHE A 52 -0.61 18.65 11.67
CA PHE A 52 -0.41 17.21 11.75
C PHE A 52 0.40 16.71 10.55
N ALA A 53 1.61 16.20 10.82
CA ALA A 53 2.47 15.64 9.80
C ALA A 53 3.20 14.38 10.28
N GLN A 54 3.47 13.44 9.38
CA GLN A 54 4.25 12.23 9.66
C GLN A 54 5.17 11.89 8.48
N ARG A 55 6.36 11.34 8.77
CA ARG A 55 7.23 10.73 7.77
C ARG A 55 6.94 9.25 7.69
N GLU A 56 6.92 8.75 6.47
CA GLU A 56 6.86 7.33 6.16
C GLU A 56 8.02 7.03 5.22
N LYS A 57 8.71 5.91 5.42
CA LYS A 57 9.86 5.56 4.59
C LYS A 57 9.42 5.13 3.20
N GLU A 58 8.22 4.57 3.10
CA GLU A 58 7.64 4.04 1.88
C GLU A 58 6.10 4.19 1.89
N PHE A 59 5.49 4.24 0.70
CA PHE A 59 4.03 4.29 0.53
C PHE A 59 3.30 3.14 1.25
N ALA A 60 3.96 1.99 1.45
CA ALA A 60 3.41 0.81 2.11
C ALA A 60 3.20 0.96 3.63
N GLU A 61 3.80 1.99 4.24
CA GLU A 61 3.68 2.27 5.68
C GLU A 61 2.45 3.13 6.01
N ILE A 62 1.81 3.78 5.02
CA ILE A 62 0.57 4.55 5.22
C ILE A 62 -0.62 3.57 5.25
N PRO A 63 -1.31 3.41 6.40
CA PRO A 63 -2.42 2.45 6.52
C PRO A 63 -3.61 2.78 5.59
N LEU A 64 -3.77 4.07 5.25
CA LEU A 64 -4.87 4.57 4.41
C LEU A 64 -4.67 4.30 2.90
N LEU A 65 -3.42 4.21 2.42
CA LEU A 65 -3.07 4.12 1.00
C LEU A 65 -2.88 2.68 0.48
N ARG A 66 -2.99 1.67 1.35
CA ARG A 66 -2.99 0.26 0.94
C ARG A 66 -4.15 -0.11 0.00
N VAL A 67 -5.13 0.78 -0.17
CA VAL A 67 -6.40 0.44 -0.83
C VAL A 67 -6.94 1.56 -1.73
N SER A 68 -6.07 2.30 -2.41
CA SER A 68 -6.52 3.32 -3.37
C SER A 68 -5.65 3.35 -4.63
N ASN A 69 -6.05 2.49 -5.57
CA ASN A 69 -6.23 2.79 -6.99
C ASN A 69 -5.05 3.12 -7.92
N THR A 70 -3.79 2.77 -7.65
CA THR A 70 -2.76 2.72 -8.73
C THR A 70 -1.59 1.75 -8.49
N THR A 71 -1.82 0.62 -7.82
CA THR A 71 -0.84 -0.50 -7.92
C THR A 71 -1.15 -1.25 -9.21
N SER A 72 -0.13 -1.46 -10.04
CA SER A 72 -0.27 -2.27 -11.25
C SER A 72 -0.86 -3.65 -10.88
N ALA A 73 -1.53 -4.33 -11.82
CA ALA A 73 -2.07 -5.67 -11.55
C ALA A 73 -1.01 -6.62 -10.96
N ASP A 74 0.26 -6.41 -11.32
CA ASP A 74 1.42 -7.13 -10.80
C ASP A 74 1.67 -6.89 -9.31
N GLU A 75 1.67 -5.62 -8.87
CA GLU A 75 1.92 -5.27 -7.47
C GLU A 75 0.77 -5.74 -6.55
N LYS A 76 -0.48 -5.68 -7.04
CA LYS A 76 -1.62 -6.26 -6.32
C LYS A 76 -1.44 -7.76 -6.12
N ILE A 77 -0.99 -8.48 -7.16
CA ILE A 77 -0.75 -9.91 -7.08
C ILE A 77 0.42 -10.22 -6.15
N GLU A 78 1.50 -9.43 -6.18
CA GLU A 78 2.65 -9.61 -5.29
C GLU A 78 2.25 -9.46 -3.80
N ALA A 79 1.45 -8.43 -3.48
CA ALA A 79 0.93 -8.23 -2.13
C ALA A 79 0.05 -9.41 -1.66
N ILE A 80 -0.80 -9.93 -2.54
CA ILE A 80 -1.63 -11.12 -2.27
C ILE A 80 -0.75 -12.34 -2.05
N VAL A 81 0.24 -12.58 -2.92
CA VAL A 81 1.18 -13.71 -2.82
C VAL A 81 1.95 -13.67 -1.50
N LYS A 82 2.48 -12.50 -1.12
CA LYS A 82 3.19 -12.30 0.15
C LYS A 82 2.28 -12.58 1.35
N SER A 83 1.03 -12.09 1.33
CA SER A 83 0.05 -12.34 2.39
C SER A 83 -0.31 -13.83 2.51
N LEU A 84 -0.49 -14.52 1.38
CA LEU A 84 -0.82 -15.94 1.35
C LEU A 84 0.35 -16.81 1.79
N ALA A 85 1.58 -16.48 1.39
CA ALA A 85 2.79 -17.17 1.83
C ALA A 85 2.99 -17.06 3.35
N ALA A 86 2.79 -15.86 3.92
CA ALA A 86 2.92 -15.62 5.36
C ALA A 86 1.92 -16.40 6.24
N ARG A 87 0.81 -16.90 5.67
CA ARG A 87 -0.24 -17.63 6.41
C ARG A 87 0.06 -19.10 6.65
N GLY A 88 1.08 -19.69 6.00
CA GLY A 88 1.50 -21.08 6.23
C GLY A 88 0.33 -22.09 6.15
N HIS A 89 0.07 -22.85 7.21
CA HIS A 89 -1.03 -23.84 7.22
C HIS A 89 -2.44 -23.23 7.19
N SER A 90 -2.59 -21.96 7.56
CA SER A 90 -3.87 -21.21 7.59
C SER A 90 -4.26 -20.64 6.23
N ARG A 91 -3.63 -21.11 5.14
CA ARG A 91 -3.95 -20.71 3.78
C ARG A 91 -5.37 -21.15 3.39
N PRO A 92 -6.17 -20.27 2.76
CA PRO A 92 -7.51 -20.62 2.27
C PRO A 92 -7.51 -21.80 1.30
N ARG A 93 -8.24 -22.88 1.60
CA ARG A 93 -8.33 -24.06 0.72
C ARG A 93 -9.58 -24.06 -0.17
N LYS A 94 -10.43 -23.04 -0.05
CA LYS A 94 -11.68 -22.90 -0.79
C LYS A 94 -11.70 -21.56 -1.51
N VAL A 95 -12.30 -21.52 -2.70
CA VAL A 95 -12.39 -20.30 -3.53
C VAL A 95 -13.08 -19.17 -2.77
N LYS A 96 -14.22 -19.43 -2.11
CA LYS A 96 -14.95 -18.42 -1.32
C LYS A 96 -14.09 -17.84 -0.19
N THR A 97 -13.36 -18.69 0.52
CA THR A 97 -12.45 -18.27 1.60
C THR A 97 -11.27 -17.47 1.06
N LEU A 98 -10.76 -17.85 -0.12
CA LEU A 98 -9.72 -17.09 -0.82
C LEU A 98 -10.23 -15.69 -1.20
N SER A 99 -11.39 -15.59 -1.84
CA SER A 99 -12.01 -14.29 -2.20
C SER A 99 -12.20 -13.41 -0.97
N ASN A 100 -12.73 -13.96 0.13
CA ASN A 100 -12.91 -13.20 1.37
C ASN A 100 -11.58 -12.77 1.99
N THR A 101 -10.54 -13.61 1.91
CA THR A 101 -9.20 -13.29 2.41
C THR A 101 -8.55 -12.19 1.60
N ILE A 102 -8.67 -12.24 0.26
CA ILE A 102 -8.20 -11.19 -0.64
C ILE A 102 -8.97 -9.90 -0.35
N ASN A 103 -10.31 -9.95 -0.29
CA ASN A 103 -11.09 -8.75 -0.04
C ASN A 103 -10.77 -8.11 1.33
N ALA A 104 -10.52 -8.94 2.36
CA ALA A 104 -10.07 -8.46 3.67
C ALA A 104 -8.69 -7.77 3.62
N LEU A 105 -7.77 -8.24 2.77
CA LEU A 105 -6.47 -7.59 2.54
C LEU A 105 -6.65 -6.17 1.95
N PHE A 106 -7.69 -5.97 1.14
CA PHE A 106 -8.06 -4.70 0.52
C PHE A 106 -9.22 -3.99 1.25
N LEU A 107 -9.35 -4.16 2.57
CA LEU A 107 -10.34 -3.45 3.40
C LEU A 107 -11.79 -3.52 2.86
N LYS A 108 -12.17 -4.63 2.22
CA LYS A 108 -13.48 -4.86 1.61
C LYS A 108 -13.87 -3.87 0.50
N LYS A 109 -12.88 -3.25 -0.16
CA LYS A 109 -13.12 -2.31 -1.26
C LYS A 109 -13.15 -2.94 -2.65
N LEU A 110 -12.88 -4.25 -2.77
CA LEU A 110 -12.95 -4.94 -4.06
C LEU A 110 -14.35 -5.50 -4.28
N GLU A 111 -14.87 -5.24 -5.49
CA GLU A 111 -16.12 -5.84 -5.95
C GLU A 111 -15.92 -7.30 -6.37
N GLU A 112 -17.02 -8.06 -6.45
CA GLU A 112 -16.98 -9.49 -6.79
C GLU A 112 -16.36 -9.74 -8.18
N GLY A 113 -16.62 -8.84 -9.14
CA GLY A 113 -16.01 -8.88 -10.46
C GLY A 113 -14.49 -8.72 -10.42
N GLU A 114 -13.97 -7.77 -9.63
CA GLU A 114 -12.53 -7.57 -9.47
C GLU A 114 -11.85 -8.76 -8.77
N LEU A 115 -12.51 -9.32 -7.75
CA LEU A 115 -12.02 -10.51 -7.05
C LEU A 115 -11.91 -11.71 -7.99
N SER A 116 -12.91 -11.92 -8.85
CA SER A 116 -12.89 -12.99 -9.85
C SER A 116 -11.75 -12.82 -10.86
N ALA A 117 -11.54 -11.59 -11.35
CA ALA A 117 -10.45 -11.27 -12.28
C ALA A 117 -9.07 -11.51 -11.66
N ILE A 118 -8.88 -11.15 -10.39
CA ILE A 118 -7.63 -11.41 -9.65
C ILE A 118 -7.37 -12.92 -9.53
N ILE A 119 -8.39 -13.71 -9.14
CA ILE A 119 -8.26 -15.17 -9.01
C ILE A 119 -7.95 -15.81 -10.37
N GLU A 120 -8.58 -15.34 -11.44
CA GLU A 120 -8.30 -15.82 -12.80
C GLU A 120 -6.86 -15.51 -13.22
N GLN A 121 -6.35 -14.31 -12.93
CA GLN A 121 -4.96 -13.96 -13.19
C GLN A 121 -3.98 -14.83 -12.38
N MET A 122 -4.27 -15.12 -11.12
CA MET A 122 -3.45 -16.03 -10.30
C MET A 122 -3.45 -17.46 -10.86
N LYS A 123 -4.58 -17.92 -11.41
CA LYS A 123 -4.69 -19.21 -12.12
C LYS A 123 -3.87 -19.20 -13.41
N LYS A 124 -3.98 -18.14 -14.22
CA LYS A 124 -3.24 -17.97 -15.48
C LYS A 124 -1.72 -17.96 -15.28
N ARG A 125 -1.26 -17.34 -14.17
CA ARG A 125 0.15 -17.34 -13.75
C ARG A 125 0.62 -18.63 -13.09
N LYS A 126 -0.24 -19.66 -13.02
CA LYS A 126 0.04 -20.98 -12.42
C LYS A 126 0.45 -20.90 -10.94
N MET A 127 0.04 -19.85 -10.23
CA MET A 127 0.32 -19.67 -8.79
C MET A 127 -0.67 -20.46 -7.92
N ILE A 128 -1.89 -20.65 -8.43
CA ILE A 128 -2.94 -21.45 -7.80
C ILE A 128 -3.55 -22.42 -8.81
N VAL A 129 -4.07 -23.53 -8.30
CA VAL A 129 -4.88 -24.51 -9.04
C VAL A 129 -6.23 -24.57 -8.36
N VAL A 130 -7.30 -24.47 -9.15
CA VAL A 130 -8.67 -24.54 -8.66
C VAL A 130 -9.34 -25.79 -9.24
N GLU A 131 -9.71 -26.72 -8.37
CA GLU A 131 -10.37 -27.99 -8.72
C GLU A 131 -11.57 -28.19 -7.78
N ASN A 132 -12.79 -28.28 -8.34
CA ASN A 132 -14.03 -28.49 -7.58
C ASN A 132 -14.14 -27.58 -6.34
N GLU A 133 -13.98 -26.26 -6.56
CA GLU A 133 -13.96 -25.20 -5.52
C GLU A 133 -12.81 -25.27 -4.49
N ASN A 134 -11.93 -26.27 -4.59
CA ASN A 134 -10.72 -26.36 -3.78
C ASN A 134 -9.59 -25.58 -4.44
N VAL A 135 -8.78 -24.94 -3.61
CA VAL A 135 -7.61 -24.16 -4.02
C VAL A 135 -6.35 -24.85 -3.52
N SER A 136 -5.46 -25.15 -4.46
CA SER A 136 -4.11 -25.64 -4.20
C SER A 136 -3.10 -24.59 -4.62
N TYR A 137 -2.01 -24.46 -3.87
CA TYR A 137 -1.00 -23.42 -4.06
C TYR A 137 0.25 -23.99 -4.71
N ARG A 138 0.87 -23.22 -5.62
CA ARG A 138 2.15 -23.52 -6.25
C ARG A 138 3.20 -22.48 -5.84
N PRO A 139 4.50 -22.75 -6.03
CA PRO A 139 5.55 -21.74 -5.86
C PRO A 139 5.21 -20.50 -6.70
N PRO A 140 5.36 -19.28 -6.17
CA PRO A 140 6.05 -18.89 -4.93
C PRO A 140 5.22 -18.94 -3.64
N ILE A 141 3.93 -19.29 -3.68
CA ILE A 141 3.05 -19.35 -2.48
C ILE A 141 3.27 -20.64 -1.68
N SER A 142 3.67 -21.70 -2.38
CA SER A 142 4.10 -22.98 -1.80
C SER A 142 5.62 -22.99 -1.64
N GLN A 143 6.17 -22.15 -0.77
CA GLN A 143 7.51 -22.42 -0.24
C GLN A 143 7.42 -23.49 0.87
N PRO A 144 8.46 -24.33 1.02
CA PRO A 144 8.46 -25.54 1.86
C PRO A 144 8.19 -25.26 3.34
#